data_AF-A0A146KBA2-F1
#
_entry.id   AF-A0A146KBA2-F1
#
_cell.length_a   1.000
_cell.length_b   1.000
_cell.length_c   1.000
_cell.angle_alpha   90.00
_cell.angle_beta   90.00
_cell.angle_gamma   90.00
#
_symmetry.space_group_name_H-M   'P 1'
#
loop_
_entity.id
_entity.type
_entity.pdbx_description
1 polymer ?
#
loop_
_entity_poly.entity_id
_entity_poly.type
_entity_poly.pdbx_seq_one_letter_code
_entity_poly.pdbx_strand_id
1 'polypeptide(L)'
;ELHLSKTILQDLSILKMFLNLSILNIRNCHLCTVNGVSSCKYLKEFYITQQTELDLSELAECTSINSISIVNTQTSNFQFLSSLNLTCLSICNTLLKKLPYLNCENLIEVDLSGNPLVTVQQLQGCRQLQRLSINKTKIQFLDEIEFITNNLLLFYLNLSQVQFVDKQEIKLDFINEFLEQNYDEREGAFQEEEEEQEIEYGWATRPDQYNELM
;
A
#
# COMPACT_ATOMS: atom_id res chain seq x y z
N GLU A 1 -5.99 -19.68 -5.21
CA GLU A 1 -5.20 -18.53 -5.68
C GLU A 1 -4.99 -18.68 -7.19
N LEU A 2 -4.72 -17.59 -7.91
CA LEU A 2 -4.44 -17.61 -9.34
C LEU A 2 -3.32 -16.62 -9.67
N HIS A 3 -2.27 -17.09 -10.34
CA HIS A 3 -1.16 -16.25 -10.80
C HIS A 3 -1.12 -16.25 -12.31
N LEU A 4 -1.26 -15.07 -12.92
CA LEU A 4 -1.34 -14.88 -14.37
C LEU A 4 -0.09 -14.21 -14.94
N SER A 5 1.01 -14.19 -14.19
CA SER A 5 2.25 -13.51 -14.57
C SER A 5 2.68 -13.78 -16.01
N LYS A 6 2.90 -12.72 -16.79
CA LYS A 6 3.33 -12.79 -18.20
C LYS A 6 2.34 -13.50 -19.13
N THR A 7 1.07 -13.60 -18.75
CA THR A 7 0.02 -14.13 -19.64
C THR A 7 -0.55 -13.01 -20.49
N ILE A 8 -0.72 -13.27 -21.79
CA ILE A 8 -1.38 -12.32 -22.70
C ILE A 8 -2.89 -12.55 -22.61
N LEU A 9 -3.59 -11.63 -21.97
CA LEU A 9 -5.04 -11.64 -21.81
C LEU A 9 -5.59 -10.31 -22.30
N GLN A 10 -6.76 -10.35 -22.95
CA GLN A 10 -7.48 -9.13 -23.31
C GLN A 10 -8.23 -8.55 -22.10
N ASP A 11 -8.79 -9.42 -21.26
CA ASP A 11 -9.51 -9.09 -20.03
C ASP A 11 -9.40 -10.22 -18.99
N LEU A 12 -10.09 -10.06 -17.88
CA LEU A 12 -10.20 -11.05 -16.81
C LEU A 12 -11.58 -11.74 -16.80
N SER A 13 -12.30 -11.77 -17.92
CA SER A 13 -13.64 -12.40 -18.02
C SER A 13 -13.62 -13.89 -17.69
N ILE A 14 -12.47 -14.55 -17.80
CA ILE A 14 -12.26 -15.95 -17.39
C ILE A 14 -12.44 -16.16 -15.88
N LEU A 15 -12.30 -15.10 -15.07
CA LEU A 15 -12.38 -15.16 -13.61
C LEU A 15 -13.75 -15.63 -13.10
N LYS A 16 -14.82 -15.51 -13.90
CA LYS A 16 -16.16 -16.04 -13.60
C LYS A 16 -16.17 -17.55 -13.34
N MET A 17 -15.15 -18.29 -13.78
CA MET A 17 -15.01 -19.73 -13.55
C MET A 17 -14.39 -20.05 -12.18
N PHE A 18 -13.76 -19.09 -11.52
CA PHE A 18 -13.03 -19.27 -10.26
C PHE A 18 -13.82 -18.67 -9.10
N LEU A 19 -14.98 -19.27 -8.79
CA LEU A 19 -15.93 -18.74 -7.81
C LEU A 19 -15.36 -18.61 -6.39
N ASN A 20 -14.33 -19.38 -6.04
CA ASN A 20 -13.69 -19.35 -4.71
C ASN A 20 -12.31 -18.68 -4.73
N LEU A 21 -12.02 -17.86 -5.75
CA LEU A 21 -10.73 -17.20 -5.86
C LEU A 21 -10.52 -16.20 -4.72
N SER A 22 -9.53 -16.46 -3.87
CA SER A 22 -9.18 -15.60 -2.73
C SER A 22 -8.00 -14.67 -2.99
N ILE A 23 -7.08 -15.05 -3.87
CA ILE A 23 -5.85 -14.30 -4.18
C ILE A 23 -5.64 -14.31 -5.69
N LEU A 24 -5.40 -13.13 -6.26
CA LEU A 24 -5.11 -12.93 -7.68
C LEU A 24 -3.82 -12.16 -7.86
N ASN A 25 -2.98 -12.58 -8.80
CA ASN A 25 -1.79 -11.86 -9.21
C ASN A 25 -1.76 -11.64 -10.73
N ILE A 26 -1.70 -10.37 -11.15
CA ILE A 26 -1.54 -9.95 -12.55
C ILE A 26 -0.22 -9.19 -12.74
N ARG A 27 0.88 -9.91 -12.88
CA ARG A 27 2.17 -9.29 -13.24
C ARG A 27 2.39 -9.28 -14.75
N ASN A 28 2.64 -8.11 -15.33
CA ASN A 28 3.06 -7.97 -16.73
C ASN A 28 2.14 -8.73 -17.70
N CYS A 29 0.83 -8.55 -17.55
CA CYS A 29 -0.19 -9.15 -18.41
C CYS A 29 -0.60 -8.23 -19.57
N HIS A 30 -0.16 -6.96 -19.54
CA HIS A 30 -0.54 -5.92 -20.52
C HIS A 30 -2.06 -5.72 -20.63
N LEU A 31 -2.77 -5.85 -19.50
CA LEU A 31 -4.20 -5.62 -19.44
C LEU A 31 -4.50 -4.13 -19.52
N CYS A 32 -5.57 -3.76 -20.22
CA CYS A 32 -6.10 -2.39 -20.22
C CYS A 32 -7.20 -2.19 -19.17
N THR A 33 -7.79 -3.27 -18.66
CA THR A 33 -8.85 -3.26 -17.66
C THR A 33 -8.81 -4.53 -16.82
N VAL A 34 -9.34 -4.47 -15.59
CA VAL A 34 -9.58 -5.65 -14.74
C VAL A 34 -10.97 -6.28 -14.93
N ASN A 35 -11.70 -5.91 -15.99
CA ASN A 35 -13.02 -6.44 -16.35
C ASN A 35 -13.19 -7.94 -16.06
N GLY A 36 -14.14 -8.27 -15.20
CA GLY A 36 -14.45 -9.63 -14.76
C GLY A 36 -14.03 -9.92 -13.31
N VAL A 37 -13.20 -9.07 -12.70
CA VAL A 37 -12.77 -9.25 -11.29
C VAL A 37 -13.93 -9.13 -10.30
N SER A 38 -14.96 -8.34 -10.63
CA SER A 38 -16.18 -8.20 -9.80
C SER A 38 -16.96 -9.50 -9.61
N SER A 39 -16.69 -10.53 -10.44
CA SER A 39 -17.28 -11.86 -10.29
C SER A 39 -16.67 -12.66 -9.12
N CYS A 40 -15.47 -12.31 -8.67
CA CYS A 40 -14.77 -13.00 -7.58
C CYS A 40 -15.20 -12.48 -6.20
N LYS A 41 -16.35 -12.95 -5.71
CA LYS A 41 -16.96 -12.48 -4.45
C LYS A 41 -16.18 -12.80 -3.16
N TYR A 42 -15.11 -13.60 -3.27
CA TYR A 42 -14.25 -13.97 -2.15
C TYR A 42 -12.81 -13.49 -2.33
N LEU A 43 -12.55 -12.61 -3.30
CA LEU A 43 -11.20 -12.08 -3.55
C LEU A 43 -10.81 -11.18 -2.38
N LYS A 44 -9.81 -11.60 -1.60
CA LYS A 44 -9.28 -10.89 -0.43
C LYS A 44 -8.03 -10.09 -0.79
N GLU A 45 -7.16 -10.68 -1.61
CA GLU A 45 -5.86 -10.09 -1.96
C GLU A 45 -5.70 -9.95 -3.47
N PHE A 46 -5.29 -8.76 -3.92
CA PHE A 46 -5.03 -8.50 -5.32
C PHE A 46 -3.66 -7.82 -5.53
N TYR A 47 -2.78 -8.53 -6.22
CA TYR A 47 -1.45 -8.07 -6.61
C TYR A 47 -1.43 -7.67 -8.08
N ILE A 48 -1.16 -6.40 -8.34
CA ILE A 48 -1.15 -5.78 -9.68
C ILE A 48 0.24 -5.21 -9.89
N THR A 49 0.96 -5.70 -10.89
CA THR A 49 2.36 -5.28 -11.09
C THR A 49 2.69 -5.13 -12.57
N GLN A 50 3.44 -4.08 -12.92
CA GLN A 50 3.96 -3.86 -14.27
C GLN A 50 2.86 -3.86 -15.34
N GLN A 51 1.85 -3.00 -15.17
CA GLN A 51 0.79 -2.79 -16.16
C GLN A 51 0.96 -1.39 -16.78
N THR A 52 0.90 -1.29 -18.11
CA THR A 52 1.26 -0.05 -18.82
C THR A 52 0.21 1.04 -18.67
N GLU A 53 -1.06 0.71 -18.85
CA GLU A 53 -2.23 1.58 -18.63
C GLU A 53 -3.39 0.67 -18.26
N LEU A 54 -3.85 0.74 -17.01
CA LEU A 54 -4.85 -0.18 -16.47
C LEU A 54 -5.98 0.58 -15.80
N ASP A 55 -7.20 0.37 -16.28
CA ASP A 55 -8.43 0.79 -15.61
C ASP A 55 -8.76 -0.17 -14.46
N LEU A 56 -8.83 0.39 -13.25
CA LEU A 56 -9.12 -0.30 -11.99
C LEU A 56 -10.52 0.03 -11.45
N SER A 57 -11.36 0.72 -12.20
CA SER A 57 -12.68 1.19 -11.75
C SER A 57 -13.59 0.08 -11.24
N GLU A 58 -13.53 -1.12 -11.84
CA GLU A 58 -14.35 -2.27 -11.43
C GLU A 58 -14.01 -2.78 -10.01
N LEU A 59 -12.84 -2.42 -9.46
CA LEU A 59 -12.48 -2.76 -8.07
C LEU A 59 -13.43 -2.14 -7.04
N ALA A 60 -14.17 -1.09 -7.40
CA ALA A 60 -15.17 -0.48 -6.51
C ALA A 60 -16.27 -1.47 -6.09
N GLU A 61 -16.51 -2.52 -6.90
CA GLU A 61 -17.50 -3.57 -6.64
C GLU A 61 -16.92 -4.76 -5.83
N CYS A 62 -15.62 -4.76 -5.57
CA CYS A 62 -14.88 -5.87 -4.97
C CYS A 62 -14.70 -5.68 -3.45
N THR A 63 -15.80 -5.51 -2.72
CA THR A 63 -15.80 -5.14 -1.29
C THR A 63 -15.17 -6.17 -0.34
N SER A 64 -14.91 -7.39 -0.81
CA SER A 64 -14.18 -8.43 -0.07
C SER A 64 -12.67 -8.22 -0.02
N ILE A 65 -12.12 -7.36 -0.88
CA ILE A 65 -10.68 -7.08 -0.92
C ILE A 65 -10.31 -6.32 0.35
N ASN A 66 -9.35 -6.87 1.10
CA ASN A 66 -8.79 -6.24 2.29
C ASN A 66 -7.27 -5.99 2.16
N SER A 67 -6.63 -6.53 1.13
CA SER A 67 -5.21 -6.28 0.82
C SER A 67 -5.04 -6.02 -0.67
N ILE A 68 -4.41 -4.91 -1.01
CA ILE A 68 -4.12 -4.58 -2.41
C ILE A 68 -2.71 -4.04 -2.57
N SER A 69 -2.02 -4.51 -3.61
CA SER A 69 -0.70 -4.04 -4.00
C SER A 69 -0.69 -3.65 -5.48
N ILE A 70 -0.34 -2.40 -5.77
CA ILE A 70 -0.28 -1.83 -7.12
C ILE A 70 1.13 -1.27 -7.32
N VAL A 71 1.95 -1.97 -8.10
CA VAL A 71 3.38 -1.62 -8.26
C VAL A 71 3.72 -1.39 -9.72
N ASN A 72 4.46 -0.32 -10.03
CA ASN A 72 4.91 -0.02 -11.41
C ASN A 72 3.75 -0.08 -12.42
N THR A 73 2.59 0.46 -12.05
CA THR A 73 1.36 0.40 -12.86
C THR A 73 0.86 1.81 -13.10
N GLN A 74 0.57 2.16 -14.36
CA GLN A 74 -0.09 3.43 -14.64
C GLN A 74 -1.60 3.22 -14.61
N THR A 75 -2.27 3.98 -13.73
CA THR A 75 -3.72 4.09 -13.71
C THR A 75 -4.09 5.56 -13.61
N SER A 76 -5.19 5.94 -14.24
CA SER A 76 -5.67 7.32 -14.24
C SER A 76 -6.49 7.65 -12.99
N ASN A 77 -6.97 6.64 -12.26
CA ASN A 77 -7.93 6.83 -11.19
C ASN A 77 -7.79 5.79 -10.06
N PHE A 78 -7.71 6.26 -8.82
CA PHE A 78 -7.68 5.42 -7.61
C PHE A 78 -8.99 5.48 -6.80
N GLN A 79 -10.03 6.16 -7.29
CA GLN A 79 -11.27 6.43 -6.54
C GLN A 79 -11.97 5.16 -6.01
N PHE A 80 -11.72 4.00 -6.62
CA PHE A 80 -12.23 2.71 -6.14
C PHE A 80 -11.80 2.40 -4.70
N LEU A 81 -10.66 2.92 -4.22
CA LEU A 81 -10.16 2.72 -2.86
C LEU A 81 -11.14 3.23 -1.79
N SER A 82 -11.98 4.23 -2.11
CA SER A 82 -13.00 4.73 -1.20
C SER A 82 -14.10 3.69 -0.88
N SER A 83 -14.26 2.67 -1.73
CA SER A 83 -15.24 1.60 -1.55
C SER A 83 -14.69 0.37 -0.83
N LEU A 84 -13.36 0.31 -0.60
CA LEU A 84 -12.70 -0.85 -0.01
C LEU A 84 -12.44 -0.65 1.48
N ASN A 85 -12.58 -1.73 2.25
CA ASN A 85 -12.23 -1.76 3.67
C ASN A 85 -10.90 -2.50 3.84
N LEU A 86 -9.81 -1.78 3.57
CA LEU A 86 -8.47 -2.36 3.50
C LEU A 86 -7.83 -2.45 4.89
N THR A 87 -7.06 -3.51 5.08
CA THR A 87 -6.08 -3.67 6.15
C THR A 87 -4.68 -3.29 5.67
N CYS A 88 -4.35 -3.63 4.43
CA CYS A 88 -3.06 -3.34 3.81
C CYS A 88 -3.24 -2.67 2.44
N LEU A 89 -2.54 -1.57 2.22
CA LEU A 89 -2.51 -0.84 0.96
C LEU A 89 -1.08 -0.57 0.52
N SER A 90 -0.69 -1.08 -0.64
CA SER A 90 0.58 -0.73 -1.29
C SER A 90 0.30 -0.14 -2.67
N ILE A 91 0.74 1.09 -2.90
CA ILE A 91 0.73 1.74 -4.22
C ILE A 91 2.14 2.28 -4.42
N CYS A 92 2.98 1.58 -5.19
CA CYS A 92 4.40 1.93 -5.30
C CYS A 92 4.83 2.20 -6.74
N ASN A 93 5.68 3.21 -6.92
CA ASN A 93 6.21 3.62 -8.22
C ASN A 93 5.10 3.80 -9.27
N THR A 94 4.04 4.50 -8.88
CA THR A 94 2.97 4.93 -9.78
C THR A 94 3.04 6.44 -9.98
N LEU A 95 2.05 7.02 -10.66
CA LEU A 95 1.94 8.47 -10.85
C LEU A 95 0.95 9.12 -9.86
N LEU A 96 0.68 8.46 -8.72
CA LEU A 96 -0.25 8.94 -7.69
C LEU A 96 0.23 10.28 -7.11
N LYS A 97 -0.51 11.36 -7.37
CA LYS A 97 -0.21 12.71 -6.82
C LYS A 97 -0.97 13.02 -5.54
N LYS A 98 -2.10 12.33 -5.33
CA LYS A 98 -3.04 12.58 -4.24
C LYS A 98 -3.86 11.31 -3.99
N LEU A 99 -3.94 10.85 -2.74
CA LEU A 99 -4.85 9.77 -2.38
C LEU A 99 -6.33 10.20 -2.49
N PRO A 100 -7.24 9.32 -2.90
CA PRO A 100 -8.67 9.50 -2.62
C PRO A 100 -8.92 9.35 -1.10
N TYR A 101 -10.14 9.65 -0.65
CA TYR A 101 -10.54 9.27 0.70
C TYR A 101 -10.52 7.75 0.86
N LEU A 102 -10.01 7.25 1.97
CA LEU A 102 -9.97 5.83 2.28
C LEU A 102 -10.99 5.50 3.38
N ASN A 103 -11.54 4.29 3.36
CA ASN A 103 -12.13 3.75 4.57
C ASN A 103 -11.00 3.34 5.52
N CYS A 104 -10.92 4.06 6.63
CA CYS A 104 -9.84 4.00 7.60
C CYS A 104 -10.12 3.03 8.77
N GLU A 105 -11.27 2.33 8.78
CA GLU A 105 -11.72 1.53 9.92
C GLU A 105 -10.74 0.42 10.31
N ASN A 106 -10.14 -0.26 9.32
CA ASN A 106 -9.28 -1.42 9.53
C ASN A 106 -7.88 -1.27 8.97
N LEU A 107 -7.50 -0.08 8.48
CA LEU A 107 -6.24 0.13 7.77
C LEU A 107 -5.06 0.17 8.76
N ILE A 108 -4.16 -0.80 8.65
CA ILE A 108 -2.99 -0.99 9.51
C ILE A 108 -1.70 -0.56 8.81
N GLU A 109 -1.64 -0.75 7.50
CA GLU A 109 -0.42 -0.67 6.71
C GLU A 109 -0.63 0.08 5.40
N VAL A 110 0.22 1.10 5.17
CA VAL A 110 0.22 1.89 3.94
C VAL A 110 1.64 2.08 3.42
N ASP A 111 1.88 1.67 2.17
CA ASP A 111 3.09 1.99 1.41
C ASP A 111 2.74 2.78 0.15
N LEU A 112 3.23 4.02 0.07
CA LEU A 112 3.04 4.97 -1.04
C LEU A 112 4.36 5.35 -1.71
N SER A 113 5.37 4.48 -1.57
CA SER A 113 6.74 4.73 -2.01
C SER A 113 6.86 5.03 -3.51
N GLY A 114 7.73 5.98 -3.85
CA GLY A 114 8.07 6.28 -5.25
C GLY A 114 6.96 6.95 -6.07
N ASN A 115 5.95 7.52 -5.42
CA ASN A 115 4.91 8.31 -6.08
C ASN A 115 5.19 9.82 -6.00
N PRO A 116 4.74 10.63 -6.97
CA PRO A 116 4.83 12.08 -6.91
C PRO A 116 3.80 12.72 -5.95
N LEU A 117 3.50 12.06 -4.83
CA LEU A 117 2.56 12.49 -3.79
C LEU A 117 3.08 13.74 -3.10
N VAL A 118 2.22 14.72 -2.84
CA VAL A 118 2.59 15.98 -2.16
C VAL A 118 1.98 16.14 -0.77
N THR A 119 1.04 15.28 -0.39
CA THR A 119 0.32 15.31 0.90
C THR A 119 -0.21 13.91 1.27
N VAL A 120 -0.32 13.62 2.57
CA VAL A 120 -0.97 12.43 3.13
C VAL A 120 -2.18 12.75 4.01
N GLN A 121 -2.69 13.98 3.97
CA GLN A 121 -3.83 14.41 4.79
C GLN A 121 -5.09 13.53 4.63
N GLN A 122 -5.23 12.80 3.52
CA GLN A 122 -6.34 11.87 3.28
C GLN A 122 -6.28 10.60 4.11
N LEU A 123 -5.17 10.36 4.82
CA LEU A 123 -5.08 9.36 5.89
C LEU A 123 -5.73 9.86 7.19
N GLN A 124 -6.32 11.05 7.21
CA GLN A 124 -7.01 11.56 8.39
C GLN A 124 -8.11 10.59 8.83
N GLY A 125 -8.07 10.18 10.09
CA GLY A 125 -9.01 9.21 10.65
C GLY A 125 -8.57 7.75 10.57
N CYS A 126 -7.43 7.45 9.93
CA CYS A 126 -6.79 6.12 9.94
C CYS A 126 -6.08 5.87 11.28
N ARG A 127 -6.86 5.83 12.36
CA ARG A 127 -6.39 5.73 13.74
C ARG A 127 -5.75 4.37 14.09
N GLN A 128 -6.03 3.35 13.28
CA GLN A 128 -5.43 2.03 13.40
C GLN A 128 -4.14 1.90 12.57
N LEU A 129 -3.81 2.91 11.76
CA LEU A 129 -2.62 2.89 10.92
C LEU A 129 -1.38 2.90 11.79
N GLN A 130 -0.52 1.94 11.53
CA GLN A 130 0.60 1.56 12.38
C GLN A 130 1.91 1.64 11.62
N ARG A 131 1.87 1.37 10.31
CA ARG A 131 3.04 1.39 9.42
C ARG A 131 2.76 2.27 8.21
N LEU A 132 3.62 3.26 7.98
CA LEU A 132 3.52 4.18 6.84
C LEU A 132 4.87 4.32 6.14
N SER A 133 4.90 4.07 4.83
CA SER A 133 6.04 4.42 3.97
C SER A 133 5.64 5.46 2.93
N ILE A 134 6.34 6.59 2.93
CA ILE A 134 6.21 7.67 1.95
C ILE A 134 7.57 8.04 1.34
N ASN A 135 8.43 7.04 1.29
CA ASN A 135 9.74 7.06 0.68
C ASN A 135 9.68 7.58 -0.77
N LYS A 136 10.67 8.39 -1.19
CA LYS A 136 10.76 8.91 -2.57
C LYS A 136 9.48 9.63 -3.06
N THR A 137 8.78 10.33 -2.17
CA THR A 137 7.65 11.17 -2.53
C THR A 137 8.04 12.64 -2.73
N LYS A 138 7.10 13.47 -3.18
CA LYS A 138 7.27 14.93 -3.30
C LYS A 138 6.66 15.69 -2.12
N ILE A 139 6.38 15.00 -1.00
CA ILE A 139 5.90 15.62 0.23
C ILE A 139 6.98 16.58 0.71
N GLN A 140 6.57 17.80 1.05
CA GLN A 140 7.46 18.76 1.68
C GLN A 140 7.29 18.62 3.18
N PHE A 141 8.39 18.27 3.86
CA PHE A 141 8.40 17.84 5.25
C PHE A 141 7.62 18.79 6.20
N LEU A 142 7.80 20.12 6.06
CA LEU A 142 7.25 21.11 6.98
C LEU A 142 5.71 21.14 7.05
N ASP A 143 5.02 20.86 5.95
CA ASP A 143 3.56 20.99 5.89
C ASP A 143 2.83 19.73 6.39
N GLU A 144 3.54 18.61 6.49
CA GLU A 144 2.94 17.28 6.63
C GLU A 144 3.30 16.57 7.94
N ILE A 145 4.40 16.95 8.60
CA ILE A 145 4.79 16.39 9.90
C ILE A 145 3.71 16.56 10.94
N GLU A 146 3.23 17.80 11.13
CA GLU A 146 2.26 18.12 12.17
C GLU A 146 0.98 17.32 11.96
N PHE A 147 0.62 17.10 10.69
CA PHE A 147 -0.46 16.20 10.36
C PHE A 147 -0.17 14.76 10.82
N ILE A 148 0.98 14.19 10.45
CA ILE A 148 1.35 12.81 10.80
C ILE A 148 1.40 12.62 12.32
N THR A 149 2.11 13.50 13.05
CA THR A 149 2.29 13.39 14.50
C THR A 149 1.02 13.63 15.29
N ASN A 150 0.11 14.49 14.81
CA ASN A 150 -1.13 14.78 15.53
C ASN A 150 -2.30 13.84 15.19
N ASN A 151 -2.25 13.13 14.06
CA ASN A 151 -3.40 12.36 13.56
C ASN A 151 -3.16 10.85 13.49
N LEU A 152 -1.91 10.39 13.53
CA LEU A 152 -1.55 8.98 13.35
C LEU A 152 -0.70 8.49 14.53
N LEU A 153 -0.80 7.21 14.84
CA LEU A 153 0.00 6.53 15.88
C LEU A 153 0.81 5.41 15.21
N LEU A 154 1.97 5.78 14.65
CA LEU A 154 2.77 4.91 13.80
C LEU A 154 3.99 4.38 14.55
N PHE A 155 4.17 3.07 14.63
CA PHE A 155 5.44 2.48 15.13
C PHE A 155 6.51 2.37 14.04
N TYR A 156 6.13 2.49 12.77
CA TYR A 156 7.06 2.51 11.65
C TYR A 156 6.69 3.63 10.68
N LEU A 157 7.68 4.48 10.40
CA LEU A 157 7.56 5.55 9.43
C LEU A 157 8.82 5.66 8.58
N ASN A 158 8.67 5.45 7.26
CA ASN A 158 9.76 5.60 6.31
C ASN A 158 9.62 6.89 5.49
N LEU A 159 10.50 7.85 5.78
CA LEU A 159 10.63 9.15 5.09
C LEU A 159 11.87 9.23 4.18
N SER A 160 12.48 8.10 3.83
CA SER A 160 13.71 8.12 3.05
C SER A 160 13.50 8.81 1.70
N GLN A 161 14.41 9.74 1.36
CA GLN A 161 14.37 10.50 0.10
C GLN A 161 13.14 11.42 -0.06
N VAL A 162 12.49 11.81 1.03
CA VAL A 162 11.57 12.96 1.08
C VAL A 162 12.40 14.26 1.07
N GLN A 163 11.91 15.32 0.40
CA GLN A 163 12.62 16.60 0.34
C GLN A 163 12.48 17.37 1.66
N PHE A 164 13.61 17.61 2.33
CA PHE A 164 13.68 18.47 3.50
C PHE A 164 13.97 19.90 3.06
N VAL A 165 13.11 20.85 3.42
CA VAL A 165 13.49 22.27 3.39
C VAL A 165 14.37 22.51 4.60
N ASP A 166 15.63 22.86 4.36
CA ASP A 166 16.69 22.86 5.38
C ASP A 166 16.39 23.85 6.51
N LYS A 167 15.86 23.31 7.61
CA LYS A 167 15.81 23.90 8.95
C LYS A 167 16.09 22.75 9.91
N GLN A 168 17.37 22.53 10.20
CA GLN A 168 17.86 21.39 11.00
C GLN A 168 17.12 21.19 12.33
N GLU A 169 16.64 22.27 12.96
CA GLU A 169 15.89 22.24 14.22
C GLU A 169 14.57 21.45 14.10
N ILE A 170 13.77 21.68 13.06
CA ILE A 170 12.42 21.07 12.90
C ILE A 170 12.51 19.55 12.70
N LYS A 171 13.63 19.06 12.15
CA LYS A 171 13.85 17.63 11.93
C LYS A 171 14.11 16.89 13.24
N LEU A 172 14.79 17.51 14.20
CA LEU A 172 15.11 16.89 15.49
C LEU A 172 13.87 16.85 16.40
N ASP A 173 13.11 17.94 16.46
CA ASP A 173 11.87 18.00 17.26
C ASP A 173 10.88 16.93 16.79
N PHE A 174 10.69 16.78 15.47
CA PHE A 174 9.87 15.71 14.91
C PHE A 174 10.35 14.31 15.31
N ILE A 175 11.66 14.04 15.21
CA ILE A 175 12.20 12.72 15.56
C ILE A 175 11.94 12.46 17.04
N ASN A 176 12.15 13.44 17.91
CA ASN A 176 11.90 13.29 19.34
C ASN A 176 10.42 13.07 19.64
N GLU A 177 9.51 13.87 19.08
CA GLU A 177 8.06 13.69 19.24
C GLU A 177 7.61 12.31 18.72
N PHE A 178 8.09 11.91 17.55
CA PHE A 178 7.79 10.61 16.97
C PHE A 178 8.33 9.48 17.85
N LEU A 179 9.56 9.60 18.36
CA LEU A 179 10.12 8.62 19.28
C LEU A 179 9.32 8.57 20.57
N GLU A 180 9.00 9.70 21.21
CA GLU A 180 8.19 9.76 22.44
C GLU A 180 6.81 9.12 22.27
N GLN A 181 6.13 9.35 21.14
CA GLN A 181 4.86 8.68 20.83
C GLN A 181 4.98 7.16 20.73
N ASN A 182 6.18 6.66 20.41
CA ASN A 182 6.47 5.25 20.19
C ASN A 182 7.34 4.62 21.29
N TYR A 183 7.78 5.41 22.27
CA TYR A 183 8.54 4.99 23.42
C TYR A 183 7.55 4.64 24.54
N ASP A 184 7.14 3.38 24.59
CA ASP A 184 6.32 2.84 25.68
C ASP A 184 6.85 1.45 26.05
N GLU A 185 6.90 1.13 27.35
CA GLU A 185 7.69 0.13 28.13
C GLU A 185 7.68 -1.36 27.67
N ARG A 186 7.39 -1.67 26.42
CA ARG A 186 7.26 -3.04 25.88
C ARG A 186 8.58 -3.66 25.41
N GLU A 187 9.72 -3.00 25.61
CA GLU A 187 11.04 -3.62 25.39
C GLU A 187 11.24 -4.91 26.22
N GLY A 188 10.46 -5.13 27.28
CA GLY A 188 10.46 -6.39 28.03
C GLY A 188 9.67 -7.55 27.41
N ALA A 189 8.86 -7.31 26.37
CA ALA A 189 8.00 -8.33 25.76
C ALA A 189 8.46 -8.76 24.35
N PHE A 190 9.33 -7.99 23.70
CA PHE A 190 9.80 -8.31 22.34
C PHE A 190 11.06 -9.19 22.29
N GLN A 191 11.80 -9.36 23.39
CA GLN A 191 12.98 -10.22 23.40
C GLN A 191 12.68 -11.73 23.47
N GLU A 192 11.46 -12.15 23.81
CA GLU A 192 11.10 -13.57 23.83
C GLU A 192 10.35 -14.04 22.56
N GLU A 193 9.90 -13.14 21.68
CA GLU A 193 9.23 -13.51 20.42
C GLU A 193 10.13 -13.42 19.17
N GLU A 194 11.29 -12.73 19.24
CA GLU A 194 12.22 -12.62 18.10
C GLU A 194 12.93 -13.93 17.72
N GLU A 195 12.94 -14.96 18.57
CA GLU A 195 13.51 -16.28 18.21
C GLU A 195 12.47 -17.29 17.67
N GLU A 196 11.16 -17.04 17.79
CA GLU A 196 10.11 -17.98 17.34
C GLU A 196 9.11 -17.41 16.32
N GLN A 197 9.20 -16.14 15.92
CA GLN A 197 8.32 -15.53 14.90
C GLN A 197 9.06 -14.98 13.66
N GLU A 198 9.91 -15.80 13.02
CA GLU A 198 10.16 -15.72 11.56
C GLU A 198 8.92 -16.16 10.74
N ILE A 199 7.71 -15.89 11.25
CA ILE A 199 6.44 -16.28 10.62
C ILE A 199 5.98 -15.13 9.72
N GLU A 200 6.30 -15.26 8.43
CA GLU A 200 5.34 -15.05 7.36
C GLU A 200 4.69 -13.64 7.22
N TYR A 201 5.47 -12.55 7.30
CA TYR A 201 5.01 -11.23 6.81
C TYR A 201 5.56 -10.92 5.41
N GLY A 202 5.16 -11.75 4.44
CA GLY A 202 5.68 -11.82 3.08
C GLY A 202 5.17 -10.76 2.07
N TRP A 203 5.00 -9.49 2.43
CA TRP A 203 4.51 -8.48 1.47
C TRP A 203 5.56 -7.42 1.08
N ALA A 204 6.69 -7.32 1.81
CA ALA A 204 7.92 -6.70 1.30
C ALA A 204 8.73 -7.64 0.37
N THR A 205 8.38 -8.94 0.33
CA THR A 205 8.93 -9.93 -0.60
C THR A 205 7.86 -10.47 -1.53
N ARG A 206 7.54 -9.71 -2.58
CA ARG A 206 7.45 -10.20 -3.98
C ARG A 206 7.20 -9.05 -4.97
N PRO A 207 8.20 -8.16 -5.14
CA PRO A 207 8.50 -7.66 -6.48
C PRO A 207 9.62 -8.42 -7.23
N ASP A 208 10.51 -9.16 -6.55
CA ASP A 208 11.81 -9.55 -7.15
C ASP A 208 12.33 -11.01 -6.94
N GLN A 209 11.56 -11.99 -6.46
CA GLN A 209 12.05 -13.40 -6.44
C GLN A 209 12.12 -14.10 -7.84
N TYR A 210 12.10 -13.35 -8.94
CA TYR A 210 12.37 -13.87 -10.29
C TYR A 210 13.32 -12.96 -11.08
N ASN A 211 14.36 -12.46 -10.42
CA ASN A 211 15.60 -12.08 -11.10
C ASN A 211 16.76 -12.82 -10.45
N GLU A 212 16.86 -14.12 -10.72
CA GLU A 212 18.12 -14.87 -10.79
C GLU A 212 17.78 -16.31 -11.21
N LEU A 213 17.80 -16.55 -12.53
CA LEU A 213 18.24 -17.78 -13.19
C LEU A 213 18.01 -17.59 -14.70
N MET A 214 19.11 -17.17 -15.36
CA MET A 214 19.44 -17.18 -16.80
C MET A 214 18.35 -16.90 -17.82
#